data_AF-A0A874BG60-F1
#
_entry.id   AF-A0A874BG60-F1
#
_cell.length_a   1.000
_cell.length_b   1.000
_cell.length_c   1.000
_cell.angle_alpha   90.00
_cell.angle_beta   90.00
_cell.angle_gamma   90.00
#
_symmetry.space_group_name_H-M   'P 1'
#
loop_
_entity.id
_entity.type
_entity.pdbx_description
1 polymer ?
#
loop_
_entity_poly.entity_id
_entity_poly.type
_entity_poly.pdbx_seq_one_letter_code
_entity_poly.pdbx_strand_id
1 'polypeptide(L)'
;MKEDDFIIPGNVIQLGYPPNRIDIITQATGIDFDKCYPNRVEIQIDGIAISVIDVENLKINKQAIGRLQDLADIEKLEDEI
;
A
#
# COMPACT_ATOMS: atom_id res chain seq x y z
N MET A 1 11.97 12.62 -14.93
CA MET A 1 11.13 11.42 -15.00
C MET A 1 11.02 11.02 -16.45
N LYS A 2 11.30 9.76 -16.75
CA LYS A 2 11.01 9.14 -18.02
C LYS A 2 9.87 8.14 -17.81
N GLU A 3 9.19 7.75 -18.89
CA GLU A 3 8.06 6.82 -18.81
C GLU A 3 8.47 5.48 -18.18
N ASP A 4 9.69 5.01 -18.47
CA ASP A 4 10.25 3.78 -17.91
C ASP A 4 10.27 3.76 -16.37
N ASP A 5 10.40 4.91 -15.70
CA ASP A 5 10.44 4.97 -14.23
C ASP A 5 9.18 4.37 -13.61
N PHE A 6 8.02 4.47 -14.28
CA PHE A 6 6.73 3.99 -13.79
C PHE A 6 6.44 2.52 -14.12
N ILE A 7 7.26 1.90 -14.97
CA ILE A 7 7.04 0.55 -15.48
C ILE A 7 8.04 -0.43 -14.88
N ILE A 8 9.20 0.05 -14.41
CA ILE A 8 10.21 -0.78 -13.74
C ILE A 8 9.63 -1.30 -12.41
N PRO A 9 9.51 -2.62 -12.21
CA PRO A 9 9.01 -3.20 -10.97
C PRO A 9 9.93 -2.90 -9.78
N GLY A 10 9.35 -2.58 -8.63
CA GLY A 10 10.09 -2.26 -7.41
C GLY A 10 10.68 -0.85 -7.36
N ASN A 11 10.35 -0.01 -8.33
CA ASN A 11 10.76 1.39 -8.33
C ASN A 11 9.91 2.21 -7.36
N VAL A 12 10.55 3.17 -6.69
CA VAL A 12 9.91 4.09 -5.75
C VAL A 12 10.17 5.51 -6.22
N ILE A 13 9.11 6.18 -6.62
CA ILE A 13 9.15 7.53 -7.15
C ILE A 13 8.60 8.49 -6.09
N GLN A 14 9.47 9.35 -5.59
CA GLN A 14 9.09 10.38 -4.62
C GLN A 14 8.69 11.67 -5.34
N LEU A 15 7.54 12.22 -4.97
CA LEU A 15 7.05 13.53 -5.39
C LEU A 15 6.99 14.49 -4.20
N GLY A 16 7.61 15.66 -4.38
CA GLY A 16 7.56 16.75 -3.42
C GLY A 16 8.49 16.56 -2.21
N TYR A 17 8.22 17.38 -1.19
CA TYR A 17 8.97 17.44 0.06
C TYR A 17 7.99 17.57 1.24
N PRO A 18 8.40 17.24 2.48
CA PRO A 18 7.54 17.31 3.65
C PRO A 18 6.92 18.72 3.83
N PRO A 19 5.66 18.85 4.28
CA PRO A 19 4.77 17.79 4.79
C PRO A 19 4.01 17.03 3.69
N ASN A 20 3.97 17.53 2.46
CA ASN A 20 3.16 16.99 1.36
C ASN A 20 4.02 16.12 0.42
N ARG A 21 4.60 15.05 0.95
CA ARG A 21 5.35 14.06 0.16
C ARG A 21 4.42 12.93 -0.28
N ILE A 22 4.51 12.55 -1.55
CA ILE A 22 3.80 11.40 -2.12
C ILE A 22 4.83 10.41 -2.64
N ASP A 23 4.73 9.16 -2.20
CA ASP A 23 5.59 8.06 -2.64
C ASP A 23 4.77 7.15 -3.56
N ILE A 24 5.18 7.03 -4.82
CA ILE A 24 4.56 6.15 -5.82
C ILE A 24 5.43 4.91 -5.93
N ILE A 25 4.85 3.74 -5.65
CA ILE A 25 5.54 2.45 -5.79
C ILE A 25 4.94 1.68 -6.97
N THR A 26 5.79 1.05 -7.77
CA THR A 26 5.34 0.22 -8.92
C THR A 26 5.11 -1.24 -8.54
N GLN A 27 5.56 -1.66 -7.36
CA GLN A 27 5.37 -3.00 -6.83
C GLN A 27 5.24 -2.96 -5.30
N ALA A 28 4.26 -3.69 -4.78
CA ALA A 28 4.10 -3.96 -3.36
C ALA A 28 4.63 -5.37 -3.03
N THR A 29 5.38 -5.51 -1.94
CA THR A 29 6.01 -6.78 -1.55
C THR A 29 4.96 -7.79 -1.08
N GLY A 30 5.03 -9.03 -1.57
CA GLY A 30 4.20 -10.14 -1.09
C GLY A 30 2.74 -10.14 -1.57
N ILE A 31 2.34 -9.16 -2.38
CA ILE A 31 1.00 -9.09 -2.96
C ILE A 31 1.07 -8.78 -4.46
N ASP A 32 0.03 -9.18 -5.19
CA ASP A 32 -0.10 -8.97 -6.63
C ASP A 32 -1.22 -7.97 -6.90
N PHE A 33 -0.91 -6.87 -7.60
CA PHE A 33 -1.86 -5.78 -7.79
C PHE A 33 -3.13 -6.21 -8.51
N ASP A 34 -3.04 -7.03 -9.55
CA ASP A 34 -4.20 -7.50 -10.32
C ASP A 34 -5.14 -8.35 -9.47
N LYS A 35 -4.60 -9.05 -8.46
CA LYS A 35 -5.40 -9.84 -7.50
C LYS A 35 -5.95 -9.01 -6.34
N CYS A 36 -5.22 -7.99 -5.89
CA CYS A 36 -5.64 -7.16 -4.75
C CYS A 36 -6.59 -6.03 -5.15
N TYR A 37 -6.40 -5.42 -6.32
CA TYR A 37 -7.18 -4.26 -6.75
C TYR A 37 -8.70 -4.51 -6.86
N PRO A 38 -9.19 -5.70 -7.25
CA PRO A 38 -10.63 -6.00 -7.20
C PRO A 38 -11.21 -5.99 -5.77
N ASN A 39 -10.41 -6.31 -4.76
CA ASN A 39 -10.84 -6.39 -3.35
C ASN A 39 -10.68 -5.05 -2.61
N ARG A 40 -10.19 -4.00 -3.29
CA ARG A 40 -9.99 -2.67 -2.70
C ARG A 40 -11.27 -2.17 -2.02
N VAL A 41 -11.09 -1.46 -0.91
CA VAL A 41 -12.16 -0.78 -0.20
C VAL A 41 -12.27 0.64 -0.75
N GLU A 42 -13.48 1.07 -1.12
CA GLU A 42 -13.72 2.46 -1.51
C GLU A 42 -14.22 3.25 -0.30
N ILE A 43 -13.53 4.34 0.03
CA ILE A 43 -13.92 5.27 1.09
C ILE A 43 -14.23 6.64 0.49
N GLN A 44 -15.13 7.38 1.11
CA GLN A 44 -15.50 8.74 0.68
C GLN A 44 -14.87 9.76 1.63
N ILE A 45 -13.97 10.59 1.13
CA ILE A 45 -13.37 11.70 1.88
C ILE A 45 -13.60 12.99 1.08
N ASP A 46 -14.22 14.00 1.70
CA ASP A 46 -14.55 15.27 1.06
C ASP A 46 -15.32 15.13 -0.28
N GLY A 47 -16.15 14.09 -0.40
CA GLY A 47 -16.92 13.76 -1.61
C GLY A 47 -16.10 13.10 -2.73
N ILE A 48 -14.86 12.69 -2.44
CA ILE A 48 -13.97 11.98 -3.36
C ILE A 48 -13.93 10.50 -2.97
N ALA A 49 -14.21 9.63 -3.95
CA ALA A 49 -14.01 8.19 -3.84
C ALA A 49 -12.50 7.86 -3.85
N ILE A 50 -12.00 7.30 -2.76
CA ILE A 50 -10.61 6.90 -2.59
C ILE A 50 -10.56 5.37 -2.44
N SER A 51 -9.77 4.74 -3.28
CA SER A 51 -9.51 3.30 -3.21
C SER A 51 -8.37 3.03 -2.24
N VAL A 52 -8.64 2.23 -1.21
CA VAL A 52 -7.64 1.75 -0.24
C VAL A 52 -7.52 0.24 -0.30
N ILE A 53 -6.34 -0.28 0.03
CA ILE A 53 -6.11 -1.72 0.14
C ILE A 53 -6.99 -2.31 1.25
N ASP A 54 -7.54 -3.50 1.02
CA ASP A 54 -8.30 -4.22 2.04
C ASP A 54 -7.40 -4.75 3.16
N VAL A 55 -8.04 -5.12 4.27
CA VAL A 55 -7.33 -5.55 5.49
C VAL A 55 -6.56 -6.85 5.27
N GLU A 56 -7.09 -7.81 4.51
CA GLU A 56 -6.44 -9.11 4.30
C GLU A 56 -5.16 -8.95 3.48
N ASN A 57 -5.23 -8.25 2.34
CA ASN A 57 -4.06 -7.98 1.52
C ASN A 57 -3.05 -7.05 2.21
N LEU A 58 -3.51 -6.11 3.03
CA LEU A 58 -2.64 -5.28 3.86
C LEU A 58 -1.85 -6.13 4.86
N LYS A 59 -2.50 -7.10 5.53
CA LYS A 59 -1.83 -8.05 6.44
C LYS A 59 -0.77 -8.85 5.71
N ILE A 60 -1.08 -9.41 4.53
CA ILE A 60 -0.11 -10.18 3.72
C ILE A 60 1.08 -9.31 3.33
N ASN A 61 0.84 -8.08 2.87
CA ASN A 61 1.90 -7.15 2.50
C ASN A 61 2.79 -6.80 3.70
N LYS A 62 2.21 -6.49 4.85
CA LYS A 62 2.93 -6.21 6.10
C LYS A 62 3.76 -7.40 6.58
N GLN A 63 3.20 -8.61 6.52
CA GLN A 63 3.92 -9.85 6.84
C GLN A 63 5.13 -10.07 5.93
N ALA A 64 4.96 -9.86 4.63
CA ALA A 64 6.02 -10.05 3.65
C ALA A 64 7.14 -9.00 3.74
N ILE A 65 6.81 -7.77 4.15
CA ILE A 65 7.80 -6.70 4.41
C ILE A 65 8.59 -7.00 5.69
N GLY A 66 7.95 -7.60 6.70
CA GLY A 66 8.62 -8.13 7.89
C GLY A 66 9.29 -7.07 8.79
N ARG A 67 8.89 -5.79 8.69
CA ARG A 67 9.37 -4.79 9.65
C ARG A 67 8.80 -5.11 11.02
N LEU A 68 9.61 -4.96 12.06
CA LEU A 68 9.20 -5.22 13.44
C LEU A 68 7.92 -4.46 13.85
N GLN A 69 7.72 -3.26 13.31
CA GLN A 69 6.50 -2.48 13.53
C GLN A 69 5.29 -3.03 12.76
N ASP A 70 5.48 -3.55 11.55
CA ASP A 70 4.42 -4.16 10.76
C ASP A 70 3.92 -5.47 11.41
N LEU A 71 4.83 -6.27 11.99
CA LEU A 71 4.48 -7.47 12.77
C LEU A 71 3.68 -7.12 14.03
N ALA A 72 4.09 -6.08 14.77
CA ALA A 72 3.36 -5.61 15.95
C ALA A 72 1.98 -5.03 15.60
N ASP A 73 1.81 -4.41 14.42
CA ASP A 73 0.51 -3.95 13.94
C ASP A 73 -0.42 -5.13 13.59
N ILE A 74 0.12 -6.21 13.02
CA ILE A 74 -0.67 -7.42 12.70
C ILE A 74 -1.18 -8.06 13.99
N GLU A 75 -0.32 -8.21 15.00
CA GLU A 75 -0.73 -8.75 16.31
C GLU A 75 -1.86 -7.92 16.94
N LYS A 76 -1.80 -6.58 16.84
CA LYS A 76 -2.90 -5.71 17.33
C LYS A 76 -4.20 -5.86 16.55
N LEU A 77 -4.10 -6.03 15.23
CA LEU A 77 -5.26 -6.26 14.34
C LEU A 77 -5.90 -7.64 14.51
N GLU A 78 -5.26 -8.58 15.20
CA GLU A 78 -5.82 -9.88 15.56
C GLU A 78 -6.46 -9.88 16.96
N ASP A 79 -6.04 -9.00 17.86
CA ASP A 79 -6.56 -8.90 19.25
C ASP A 79 -7.89 -8.13 19.35
N GLU A 80 -8.28 -7.36 18.33
CA GLU A 80 -9.55 -6.59 18.28
C GLU A 80 -10.76 -7.37 17.71
N ILE A 81 -10.70 -8.72 17.64
CA ILE A 81 -11.82 -9.59 17.22
C ILE A 81 -12.39 -10.38 18.40
#